data_AF-A0A511ASX7-F1
#
_entry.id   AF-A0A511ASX7-F1
#
_cell.length_a   1.000
_cell.length_b   1.000
_cell.length_c   1.000
_cell.angle_alpha   90.00
_cell.angle_beta   90.00
_cell.angle_gamma   90.00
#
_symmetry.space_group_name_H-M   'P 1'
#
loop_
_entity.id
_entity.type
_entity.pdbx_description
1 polymer ?
#
loop_
_entity_poly.entity_id
_entity_poly.type
_entity_poly.pdbx_seq_one_letter_code
_entity_poly.pdbx_strand_id
1 'polypeptide(L)' 'MSVTFDVFRERIINANTEEEVKDLMKQFRRSRENGDISEEEESNLKDIANRQLETK' A
#
# COMPACT_ATOMS: atom_id res chain seq x y z
N MET A 1 -5.22 -13.41 1.05
CA MET A 1 -4.29 -12.26 1.13
C MET A 1 -2.95 -12.77 1.57
N SER A 2 -1.89 -12.26 0.97
CA SER A 2 -0.49 -12.51 1.30
C SER A 2 -0.12 -11.80 2.60
N VAL A 3 0.86 -12.34 3.33
CA VAL A 3 1.43 -11.67 4.50
C VAL A 3 1.96 -10.28 4.12
N THR A 4 2.53 -10.16 2.92
CA THR A 4 3.01 -8.89 2.36
C THR A 4 1.89 -7.86 2.22
N PHE A 5 0.69 -8.27 1.77
CA PHE A 5 -0.48 -7.39 1.71
C PHE A 5 -0.83 -6.84 3.09
N ASP A 6 -0.93 -7.70 4.11
CA ASP A 6 -1.32 -7.28 5.47
C ASP A 6 -0.30 -6.29 6.06
N VAL A 7 0.99 -6.51 5.81
CA VAL A 7 2.06 -5.58 6.22
C VAL A 7 1.90 -4.22 5.55
N PHE A 8 1.65 -4.17 4.24
CA PHE A 8 1.44 -2.89 3.55
C PHE A 8 0.17 -2.19 4.02
N ARG A 9 -0.92 -2.92 4.23
CA ARG A 9 -2.17 -2.38 4.74
C ARG A 9 -1.97 -1.70 6.09
N GLU A 10 -1.34 -2.37 7.04
CA GLU A 10 -1.04 -1.81 8.37
C GLU A 10 -0.13 -0.58 8.27
N ARG A 11 0.90 -0.63 7.42
CA ARG A 11 1.81 0.51 7.23
C ARG A 11 1.12 1.73 6.62
N ILE A 12 0.21 1.54 5.66
CA ILE A 12 -0.56 2.63 5.03
C ILE A 12 -1.51 3.26 6.06
N ILE A 13 -2.23 2.44 6.83
CA ILE A 13 -3.17 2.91 7.86
C ILE A 13 -2.46 3.72 8.95
N ASN A 14 -1.24 3.31 9.33
CA ASN A 14 -0.44 3.98 10.35
C ASN A 14 0.48 5.09 9.82
N ALA A 15 0.42 5.42 8.52
CA ALA A 15 1.24 6.48 7.95
C ALA A 15 0.83 7.85 8.50
N ASN A 16 1.80 8.66 8.92
CA ASN A 16 1.53 9.96 9.54
C ASN A 16 1.55 11.10 8.52
N THR A 17 2.30 10.94 7.44
CA THR A 17 2.51 11.95 6.40
C THR A 17 2.09 11.48 5.01
N GLU A 18 1.78 12.41 4.11
CA GLU A 18 1.53 12.08 2.71
C GLU A 18 2.74 11.45 2.02
N GLU A 19 3.95 11.89 2.37
CA GLU A 19 5.19 11.37 1.76
C GLU A 19 5.40 9.90 2.09
N GLU A 20 5.08 9.47 3.32
CA GLU A 20 5.10 8.06 3.72
C GLU A 20 4.11 7.22 2.90
N VAL A 21 2.89 7.72 2.69
CA VAL A 21 1.89 7.00 1.86
C VAL A 21 2.38 6.88 0.42
N LYS A 22 2.90 7.97 -0.17
CA LYS A 22 3.45 7.97 -1.54
C LYS A 22 4.67 7.04 -1.67
N ASP A 23 5.49 6.91 -0.63
CA ASP A 23 6.60 5.97 -0.62
C ASP A 23 6.13 4.52 -0.53
N LEU A 24 5.15 4.23 0.34
CA LEU A 24 4.51 2.91 0.43
C LEU A 24 3.87 2.48 -0.90
N MET A 25 3.28 3.41 -1.65
CA MET A 25 2.76 3.16 -3.00
C MET A 25 3.83 2.67 -3.98
N LYS A 26 5.04 3.22 -3.89
CA LYS A 26 6.18 2.75 -4.70
C LYS A 26 6.65 1.38 -4.24
N GLN A 27 6.66 1.13 -2.92
CA GLN A 27 7.11 -0.14 -2.36
C GLN A 27 6.18 -1.30 -2.75
N PHE A 28 4.85 -1.18 -2.55
CA PHE A 28 3.94 -2.27 -2.89
C PHE A 28 3.84 -2.51 -4.40
N ARG A 29 4.02 -1.47 -5.22
CA ARG A 29 4.10 -1.63 -6.68
C ARG A 29 5.29 -2.51 -7.08
N ARG A 30 6.46 -2.30 -6.45
CA ARG A 30 7.64 -3.16 -6.66
C ARG A 30 7.40 -4.59 -6.15
N SER A 31 6.74 -4.74 -5.00
CA SER A 31 6.34 -6.07 -4.50
C SER A 31 5.43 -6.81 -5.48
N ARG A 32 4.49 -6.12 -6.15
CA ARG A 32 3.69 -6.71 -7.22
C ARG A 32 4.57 -7.15 -8.40
N GLU A 33 5.49 -6.30 -8.84
CA GLU A 33 6.42 -6.60 -9.93
C GLU A 33 7.32 -7.81 -9.62
N ASN A 34 7.62 -8.05 -8.34
CA ASN A 34 8.37 -9.22 -7.86
C ASN A 34 7.49 -10.47 -7.64
N GLY A 35 6.16 -10.35 -7.73
CA GLY A 35 5.22 -11.43 -7.44
C GLY A 35 4.96 -11.67 -5.95
N ASP A 36 5.38 -10.76 -5.07
CA ASP A 36 5.13 -10.85 -3.62
C ASP A 36 3.67 -10.58 -3.26
N ILE A 37 2.96 -9.81 -4.11
CA ILE A 37 1.52 -9.53 -4.02
C ILE A 37 0.86 -9.64 -5.40
N SER A 38 -0.43 -9.95 -5.43
CA SER A 38 -1.21 -10.01 -6.67
C SER A 38 -1.62 -8.63 -7.19
N GLU A 39 -2.13 -8.57 -8.42
CA GLU A 39 -2.72 -7.32 -8.98
C GLU A 39 -3.94 -6.85 -8.19
N GLU A 40 -4.77 -7.79 -7.70
CA GLU A 40 -5.92 -7.47 -6.86
C GLU A 40 -5.48 -6.89 -5.51
N GLU A 41 -4.41 -7.43 -4.92
CA GLU A 41 -3.81 -6.91 -3.70
C GLU A 41 -3.22 -5.51 -3.90
N GLU A 42 -2.54 -5.27 -5.02
CA GLU A 42 -2.06 -3.94 -5.38
C GLU A 42 -3.22 -2.93 -5.53
N SER A 43 -4.32 -3.32 -6.20
CA SER A 43 -5.49 -2.46 -6.36
C SER A 43 -6.11 -2.11 -5.02
N ASN A 44 -6.28 -3.09 -4.13
CA ASN A 44 -6.81 -2.86 -2.78
C ASN A 44 -5.91 -1.91 -1.96
N LEU A 45 -4.58 -2.08 -2.03
CA LEU A 45 -3.64 -1.19 -1.35
C LEU A 45 -3.66 0.22 -1.92
N LYS A 46 -3.82 0.39 -3.24
CA LYS A 46 -4.01 1.71 -3.87
C LYS A 46 -5.26 2.41 -3.35
N ASP A 47 -6.38 1.70 -3.22
CA ASP A 47 -7.61 2.28 -2.71
C ASP A 47 -7.48 2.73 -1.25
N ILE A 48 -6.80 1.94 -0.41
CA ILE A 48 -6.53 2.31 0.99
C ILE A 48 -5.58 3.52 1.05
N ALA A 49 -4.52 3.54 0.24
CA ALA A 49 -3.58 4.66 0.16
C ALA A 49 -4.26 5.95 -0.29
N ASN A 50 -5.13 5.89 -1.30
CA ASN A 50 -5.89 7.05 -1.77
C ASN A 50 -6.78 7.62 -0.66
N ARG A 51 -7.52 6.77 0.07
CA ARG A 51 -8.35 7.22 1.21
C ARG A 51 -7.51 7.84 2.34
N GLN A 52 -6.30 7.33 2.59
CA GLN A 52 -5.39 7.92 3.58
C GLN A 52 -4.85 9.28 3.14
N LEU A 53 -4.65 9.51 1.83
CA LEU A 53 -4.27 10.82 1.30
C LEU A 53 -5.43 11.82 1.34
N GLU A 54 -6.68 11.37 1.15
CA GLU A 54 -7.86 12.24 1.24
C GLU A 54 -8.20 12.68 2.67
N THR A 55 -7.64 12.01 3.69
CA THR A 55 -7.93 12.28 5.11
C THR A 55 -6.85 13.09 5.83
N LYS A 56 -5.76 13.47 5.13
CA LYS A 56 -4.67 14.29 5.65
C LYS A 56 -4.68 15.68 5.03
#